data_AF-A0A8T7GCW1-F1
#
_entry.id   AF-A0A8T7GCW1-F1
#
_cell.length_a   1.000
_cell.length_b   1.000
_cell.length_c   1.000
_cell.angle_alpha   90.00
_cell.angle_beta   90.00
_cell.angle_gamma   90.00
#
_symmetry.space_group_name_H-M   'P 1'
#
loop_
_entity.id
_entity.type
_entity.pdbx_description
1 polymer ?
#
loop_
_entity_poly.entity_id
_entity_poly.type
_entity_poly.pdbx_seq_one_letter_code
_entity_poly.pdbx_strand_id
1 'polypeptide(L)' 'MERVSGETISGSALALLAILFIYAGMVNPIWAIAMIAYYILLAIGLGTIALGLYTTSNTNRKHPHTEEHKHH' A
#
# COMPACT_ATOMS: atom_id res chain seq x y z
N MET A 1 -8.67 -12.96 -12.65
CA MET A 1 -7.38 -12.32 -12.32
C MET A 1 -7.66 -11.29 -11.25
N GLU A 2 -7.23 -11.51 -10.00
CA GLU A 2 -7.37 -10.50 -8.94
C GLU A 2 -6.61 -9.24 -9.39
N ARG A 3 -7.37 -8.18 -9.65
CA ARG A 3 -6.83 -6.90 -10.12
C ARG A 3 -6.21 -6.22 -8.91
N VAL A 4 -4.93 -6.47 -8.66
CA VAL A 4 -4.17 -5.77 -7.61
C VAL A 4 -4.29 -4.27 -7.88
N SER A 5 -4.90 -3.52 -6.96
CA SER A 5 -5.07 -2.08 -7.14
C SER A 5 -3.70 -1.40 -7.19
N GLY A 6 -3.50 -0.47 -8.12
CA GLY A 6 -2.26 0.30 -8.23
C GLY A 6 -1.89 1.04 -6.95
N GLU A 7 -2.90 1.35 -6.13
CA GLU A 7 -2.77 1.95 -4.79
C GLU A 7 -2.11 0.99 -3.78
N THR A 8 -2.43 -0.30 -3.86
CA THR A 8 -1.81 -1.33 -3.01
C THR A 8 -0.35 -1.54 -3.40
N ILE A 9 -0.04 -1.49 -4.70
CA ILE A 9 1.33 -1.61 -5.21
C ILE A 9 2.18 -0.40 -4.81
N SER A 10 1.65 0.82 -5.03
CA SER A 10 2.34 2.06 -4.64
C SER A 10 2.53 2.16 -3.13
N GLY A 11 1.51 1.83 -2.35
CA GLY A 11 1.59 1.78 -0.90
C GLY A 11 2.63 0.79 -0.39
N SER A 12 2.71 -0.40 -1.00
CA SER A 12 3.73 -1.41 -0.67
C SER A 12 5.14 -0.94 -1.02
N ALA A 13 5.32 -0.28 -2.16
CA ALA A 13 6.61 0.29 -2.55
C ALA A 13 7.05 1.41 -1.58
N LEU A 14 6.13 2.29 -1.17
CA LEU A 14 6.41 3.34 -0.19
C LEU A 14 6.74 2.76 1.18
N ALA A 15 6.01 1.75 1.63
CA ALA A 15 6.28 1.07 2.90
C ALA A 15 7.65 0.39 2.88
N LEU A 16 7.99 -0.33 1.80
CA LEU A 16 9.32 -0.94 1.64
C LEU A 16 10.43 0.11 1.63
N LEU A 17 10.24 1.20 0.92
CA LEU A 17 11.20 2.30 0.87
C LEU A 17 11.42 2.92 2.26
N ALA A 18 10.35 3.12 3.03
CA ALA A 18 10.45 3.62 4.40
C ALA A 18 11.23 2.67 5.32
N ILE A 19 11.00 1.36 5.22
CA ILE A 19 11.73 0.35 6.00
C ILE A 19 13.23 0.39 5.67
N LEU A 20 13.59 0.54 4.39
CA LEU A 20 14.99 0.67 3.98
C LEU A 20 15.66 1.93 4.56
N PHE A 21 14.96 3.06 4.59
CA PHE A 21 15.49 4.28 5.21
C PHE A 21 15.61 4.17 6.73
N ILE A 22 14.66 3.52 7.40
CA ILE A 22 14.74 3.24 8.85
C ILE A 22 15.96 2.37 9.14
N TYR A 23 16.17 1.30 8.36
CA TYR A 23 17.34 0.44 8.50
C TYR A 23 18.65 1.21 8.24
N ALA A 24 18.70 2.05 7.20
CA ALA A 24 19.85 2.91 6.94
C ALA A 24 20.14 3.87 8.12
N GLY A 25 19.10 4.41 8.77
CA GLY A 25 19.20 5.22 9.99
C GLY A 25 19.78 4.47 11.20
N MET A 26 19.56 3.16 11.29
CA MET A 26 20.15 2.34 12.36
C MET A 26 21.64 2.06 12.13
N VAL A 27 22.06 1.94 10.87
CA VAL A 27 23.45 1.62 10.50
C VAL A 27 24.31 2.89 10.40
N ASN A 28 23.72 4.04 10.07
CA ASN A 28 24.42 5.30 9.89
C ASN A 28 23.70 6.49 10.56
N PRO A 29 24.33 7.16 11.54
CA PRO A 29 23.70 8.25 12.30
C PRO A 29 23.37 9.49 11.47
N ILE A 30 23.98 9.69 10.29
CA ILE A 30 23.62 10.77 9.35
C ILE A 30 22.17 10.59 8.88
N TRP A 31 21.75 9.34 8.68
CA TRP A 31 20.38 9.02 8.26
C TRP A 31 19.41 9.07 9.45
N ALA A 32 19.89 8.89 10.69
CA ALA A 32 19.04 8.98 11.89
C ALA A 32 18.41 10.37 12.10
N ILE A 33 19.01 11.43 11.54
CA ILE A 33 18.52 12.82 11.65
C ILE A 33 17.10 12.95 11.06
N ALA A 34 16.80 12.16 10.02
CA ALA A 34 15.50 12.17 9.34
C ALA A 34 14.60 10.97 9.74
N MET A 35 14.88 10.30 10.87
CA MET A 35 14.07 9.17 11.36
C MET A 35 12.57 9.47 11.43
N ILE A 36 12.20 10.66 11.92
CA ILE A 36 10.79 11.09 11.99
C ILE A 36 10.14 11.09 10.60
N ALA A 37 10.86 11.57 9.57
CA ALA A 37 10.35 11.59 8.20
C ALA A 37 10.11 10.16 7.67
N TYR A 38 10.95 9.19 8.04
CA TYR A 38 10.77 7.80 7.62
C TYR A 38 9.55 7.14 8.26
N TYR A 39 9.25 7.44 9.52
CA TYR A 39 8.03 6.99 10.17
C TYR A 39 6.77 7.60 9.54
N ILE A 40 6.83 8.87 9.13
CA ILE A 40 5.74 9.50 8.37
C ILE A 40 5.57 8.83 7.01
N LEU A 41 6.66 8.59 6.29
CA LEU A 41 6.65 7.88 5.01
C LEU A 41 6.04 6.48 5.14
N LEU A 42 6.41 5.75 6.20
CA LEU A 42 5.87 4.43 6.52
C LEU A 42 4.35 4.50 6.77
N ALA A 43 3.91 5.47 7.57
CA ALA A 43 2.49 5.67 7.88
C ALA A 43 1.67 5.96 6.62
N ILE A 44 2.19 6.78 5.71
CA ILE A 44 1.56 7.06 4.41
C ILE A 44 1.50 5.79 3.55
N GLY A 45 2.61 5.04 3.46
CA GLY A 45 2.66 3.77 2.73
C GLY A 45 1.60 2.79 3.23
N LEU A 46 1.54 2.55 4.54
CA LEU A 46 0.54 1.70 5.18
C LEU A 46 -0.90 2.20 4.96
N GLY A 47 -1.13 3.51 5.04
CA GLY A 47 -2.44 4.10 4.76
C GLY A 47 -2.89 3.87 3.33
N THR A 48 -1.96 3.95 2.36
CA THR A 48 -2.26 3.70 0.94
C THR A 48 -2.57 2.23 0.68
N ILE A 49 -1.84 1.30 1.32
CA ILE A 49 -2.14 -0.14 1.28
C ILE A 49 -3.53 -0.41 1.85
N ALA A 50 -3.83 0.15 3.03
CA ALA A 50 -5.12 -0.03 3.69
C ALA A 50 -6.28 0.51 2.84
N LEU A 51 -6.09 1.67 2.20
CA LEU A 51 -7.08 2.25 1.29
C LEU A 51 -7.30 1.35 0.06
N GLY A 52 -6.22 0.85 -0.55
CA GLY A 52 -6.28 -0.10 -1.67
C GLY A 52 -7.00 -1.42 -1.31
N LEU A 53 -6.78 -1.93 -0.10
CA LEU A 53 -7.50 -3.10 0.41
C LEU A 53 -8.96 -2.79 0.73
N TYR A 54 -9.25 -1.60 1.28
CA TYR A 54 -10.62 -1.18 1.58
C TYR A 54 -11.44 -0.97 0.30
N THR A 55 -10.88 -0.31 -0.71
CA THR A 55 -11.56 -0.10 -1.99
C THR A 55 -11.79 -1.43 -2.71
N THR A 56 -10.83 -2.37 -2.70
CA THR A 56 -11.03 -3.68 -3.31
C THR A 56 -12.07 -4.51 -2.55
N SER A 57 -12.06 -4.49 -1.21
CA SER A 57 -13.04 -5.20 -0.38
C SER A 57 -14.45 -4.62 -0.55
N ASN A 58 -14.58 -3.29 -0.62
CA ASN A 58 -15.85 -2.61 -0.77
C ASN A 58 -16.40 -2.69 -2.21
N THR A 59 -15.55 -2.65 -3.24
CA THR A 59 -15.97 -2.84 -4.63
C THR A 59 -16.45 -4.28 -4.87
N ASN A 60 -15.76 -5.27 -4.29
CA ASN A 60 -16.16 -6.67 -4.38
C ASN A 60 -17.49 -6.97 -3.64
N ARG A 61 -17.85 -6.15 -2.65
CA ARG A 61 -19.15 -6.23 -1.95
C ARG A 61 -20.28 -5.51 -2.68
N LYS A 62 -19.99 -4.48 -3.48
CA LYS A 62 -21.00 -3.73 -4.25
C LYS A 62 -21.29 -4.32 -5.62
N HIS A 63 -20.38 -5.12 -6.17
CA HIS A 63 -20.60 -5.89 -7.40
C HIS A 63 -20.55 -7.39 -7.10
N PRO A 64 -21.58 -7.97 -6.47
CA PRO A 64 -21.77 -9.41 -6.58
C PRO A 64 -22.15 -9.70 -8.03
N HIS A 65 -21.15 -10.08 -8.84
CA HIS A 65 -21.36 -11.08 -9.88
C HIS A 65 -22.53 -10.80 -10.85
N THR A 66 -22.52 -9.67 -11.58
CA THR A 66 -23.27 -9.57 -12.84
C THR A 66 -22.38 -9.99 -14.00
N GLU A 67 -21.86 -11.20 -13.89
CA GLU A 67 -21.40 -12.00 -15.03
C GLU A 67 -22.21 -13.29 -15.04
N GLU A 68 -23.54 -13.16 -14.95
CA GLU A 68 -24.42 -14.21 -15.45
C GLU A 68 -24.39 -14.11 -16.97
N HIS A 69 -23.68 -15.05 -17.56
CA HIS A 69 -23.69 -15.43 -18.96
C HIS A 69 -25.11 -15.42 -19.55
N LYS A 70 -25.58 -14.28 -20.06
CA LYS A 70 -26.57 -14.26 -21.15
C LYS A 70 -25.82 -14.27 -22.47
N HIS A 71 -25.36 -15.45 -22.86
CA HIS A 71 -25.14 -15.73 -24.27
C HIS A 71 -26.46 -16.20 -24.88
N HIS A 72 -26.70 -15.60 -26.04
CA HIS A 72 -27.80 -15.72 -26.99
C HIS A 72 -28.06 -17.16 -27.44
#